data_AF-A0A8X6SSN4-F1
#
_entry.id   AF-A0A8X6SSN4-F1
#
_cell.length_a   1.000
_cell.length_b   1.000
_cell.length_c   1.000
_cell.angle_alpha   90.00
_cell.angle_beta   90.00
_cell.angle_gamma   90.00
#
_symmetry.space_group_name_H-M   'P 1'
#
loop_
_entity.id
_entity.type
_entity.pdbx_description
1 polymer ?
#
loop_
_entity_poly.entity_id
_entity_poly.type
_entity_poly.pdbx_seq_one_letter_code
_entity_poly.pdbx_strand_id
1 'polypeptide(L)'
;MFVRVYEDQAMFIKCVHEWFGRFREGRESVSGFPVVASTRNWFHKALKIFLFVLCSCGFLYQSFSFLKLYRSYPTLVDIHIDRPDIIPLPSISLCNKNRIRRRGFCTSVPSECKWFQRTIYCLRYTQNCLEGQTDQDVVLGAPIPAVHANMNRSQGYVRLFGQRPTDLIQDCMVKAGVFTPCKNYVSFVAPDNDGYPNNCIAIQSLWGKPDIEPQNEPVTSQISLKMTIHPEENFNYFDSLLAHILVHDAHSIGNPMKEGITLKPGKSYNLFVTEQLHRQLCETRSFHFTRYGAGRRRAAVRSPSLERIIERLPNPYRTNCTDYLMLWKQNGGHGPLTEKFAVIKDISKRWISIENNVRKYQSSADTAIRLPNTSILNLSIADKAKYLFDEPN
;
A
#
# COMPACT_ATOMS: atom_id res chain seq x y z
N MET A 1 26.35 -19.98 -3.08
CA MET A 1 27.59 -19.26 -3.44
C MET A 1 28.34 -18.71 -2.22
N PHE A 2 27.66 -18.19 -1.19
CA PHE A 2 28.32 -17.75 0.07
C PHE A 2 28.93 -18.89 0.92
N VAL A 3 28.36 -20.10 0.89
CA VAL A 3 28.90 -21.25 1.67
C VAL A 3 30.27 -21.72 1.15
N ARG A 4 30.55 -21.61 -0.15
CA ARG A 4 31.87 -21.97 -0.71
C ARG A 4 32.97 -20.95 -0.39
N VAL A 5 32.62 -19.71 -0.03
CA VAL A 5 33.62 -18.70 0.35
C VAL A 5 34.18 -18.99 1.74
N TYR A 6 33.46 -19.74 2.60
CA TYR A 6 33.92 -20.06 3.94
C TYR A 6 34.92 -21.22 4.01
N GLU A 7 34.85 -22.20 3.10
CA GLU A 7 35.80 -23.33 3.10
C GLU A 7 37.21 -22.91 2.65
N ASP A 8 37.34 -21.98 1.70
CA ASP A 8 38.64 -21.45 1.26
C ASP A 8 39.28 -20.49 2.31
N GLN A 9 38.49 -19.90 3.22
CA GLN A 9 39.00 -19.04 4.29
C GLN A 9 39.75 -19.85 5.38
N ALA A 10 39.39 -21.11 5.61
CA ALA A 10 39.99 -21.93 6.66
C ALA A 10 41.48 -22.22 6.42
N MET A 11 41.90 -22.34 5.15
CA MET A 11 43.30 -22.54 4.78
C MET A 11 44.13 -21.28 4.98
N PHE A 12 43.56 -20.10 4.65
CA PHE A 12 44.22 -18.82 4.87
C PHE A 12 44.34 -18.49 6.37
N ILE A 13 43.29 -18.77 7.16
CA ILE A 13 43.29 -18.57 8.61
C ILE A 13 44.35 -19.45 9.29
N LYS A 14 44.50 -20.72 8.89
CA LYS A 14 45.58 -21.58 9.41
C LYS A 14 46.96 -21.02 9.09
N CYS A 15 47.18 -20.56 7.85
CA CYS A 15 48.45 -19.98 7.41
C CYS A 15 48.78 -18.68 8.17
N VAL A 16 47.78 -17.83 8.42
CA VAL A 16 47.93 -16.59 9.21
C VAL A 16 48.16 -16.90 10.69
N HIS A 17 47.46 -17.88 11.27
CA HIS A 17 47.55 -18.20 12.70
C HIS A 17 48.88 -18.87 13.08
N GLU A 18 49.43 -19.73 12.21
CA GLU A 18 50.79 -20.29 12.39
C GLU A 18 51.87 -19.20 12.28
N TRP A 19 51.66 -18.22 11.41
CA TRP A 19 52.61 -17.12 11.21
C TRP A 19 52.51 -16.06 12.32
N PHE A 20 51.30 -15.76 12.83
CA PHE A 20 51.06 -14.84 13.94
C PHE A 20 51.38 -15.43 15.32
N GLY A 21 51.31 -16.75 15.51
CA GLY A 21 51.58 -17.41 16.79
C GLY A 21 53.03 -17.23 17.29
N ARG A 22 54.00 -17.02 16.39
CA ARG A 22 55.40 -16.68 16.73
C ARG A 22 55.66 -15.18 16.88
N PHE A 23 54.64 -14.34 16.79
CA PHE A 23 54.75 -12.90 16.57
C PHE A 23 54.42 -12.04 17.81
N ARG A 24 54.21 -12.65 18.98
CA ARG A 24 53.65 -11.97 20.17
C ARG A 24 54.68 -11.27 21.08
N GLU A 25 55.94 -11.14 20.68
CA GLU A 25 56.95 -10.43 21.46
C GLU A 25 57.77 -9.49 20.58
N GLY A 26 57.45 -8.18 20.64
CA GLY A 26 58.34 -7.13 20.17
C GLY A 26 57.69 -6.04 19.33
N ARG A 27 57.70 -4.82 19.88
CA ARG A 27 57.24 -3.53 19.32
C ARG A 27 57.76 -3.29 17.89
N GLU A 28 56.85 -3.07 16.93
CA GLU A 28 56.93 -2.10 15.81
C GLU A 28 55.74 -2.27 14.84
N SER A 29 55.17 -1.16 14.36
CA SER A 29 53.88 -1.11 13.63
C SER A 29 53.87 -1.67 12.20
N VAL A 30 54.99 -2.20 11.68
CA VAL A 30 55.03 -2.92 10.40
C VAL A 30 55.98 -4.10 10.52
N SER A 31 55.41 -5.24 10.89
CA SER A 31 56.08 -6.45 11.34
C SER A 31 57.04 -7.14 10.34
N GLY A 32 56.97 -6.84 9.04
CA GLY A 32 57.76 -7.54 8.01
C GLY A 32 59.09 -6.90 7.64
N PHE A 33 59.21 -5.58 7.80
CA PHE A 33 60.35 -4.81 7.25
C PHE A 33 61.71 -5.09 7.92
N PRO A 34 61.81 -5.11 9.27
CA PRO A 34 63.10 -5.28 9.92
C PRO A 34 63.71 -6.68 9.73
N VAL A 35 62.88 -7.73 9.63
CA VAL A 35 63.32 -9.13 9.42
C VAL A 35 63.80 -9.39 7.98
N VAL A 36 63.26 -8.66 7.00
CA VAL A 36 63.72 -8.72 5.60
C VAL A 36 65.01 -7.93 5.42
N ALA A 37 65.19 -6.82 6.14
CA ALA A 37 66.39 -6.01 6.10
C ALA A 37 67.63 -6.73 6.66
N SER A 38 67.46 -7.62 7.65
CA SER A 38 68.57 -8.29 8.35
C SER A 38 69.10 -9.59 7.71
N THR A 39 68.48 -10.09 6.62
CA THR A 39 68.86 -11.38 6.02
C THR A 39 70.03 -11.24 5.04
N ARG A 40 71.17 -11.90 5.30
CA ARG A 40 72.43 -11.75 4.54
C ARG A 40 72.45 -12.45 3.17
N ASN A 41 71.81 -13.61 3.05
CA ASN A 41 71.78 -14.37 1.80
C ASN A 41 70.72 -13.80 0.84
N TRP A 42 71.16 -13.39 -0.35
CA TRP A 42 70.32 -12.74 -1.36
C TRP A 42 69.12 -13.61 -1.79
N PHE A 43 69.29 -14.93 -1.88
CA PHE A 43 68.19 -15.83 -2.27
C PHE A 43 67.07 -15.87 -1.23
N HIS A 44 67.42 -15.99 0.06
CA HIS A 44 66.42 -15.94 1.15
C HIS A 44 65.73 -14.58 1.25
N LYS A 45 66.44 -13.50 0.93
CA LYS A 45 65.87 -12.15 0.86
C LYS A 45 64.84 -12.05 -0.27
N ALA A 46 65.16 -12.55 -1.46
CA ALA A 46 64.23 -12.59 -2.59
C ALA A 46 62.98 -13.43 -2.29
N LEU A 47 63.13 -14.62 -1.69
CA LEU A 47 62.00 -15.47 -1.31
C LEU A 47 61.07 -14.80 -0.28
N LYS A 48 61.64 -14.16 0.76
CA LYS A 48 60.86 -13.42 1.76
C LYS A 48 60.12 -12.22 1.15
N ILE A 49 60.75 -11.48 0.24
CA ILE A 49 60.11 -10.36 -0.48
C ILE A 49 58.97 -10.87 -1.36
N PHE A 50 59.19 -11.95 -2.12
CA PHE A 50 58.16 -12.56 -2.96
C PHE A 50 56.94 -12.99 -2.13
N LEU A 51 57.17 -13.68 -1.01
CA LEU A 51 56.10 -14.07 -0.09
C LEU A 51 55.36 -12.85 0.47
N PHE A 52 56.09 -11.81 0.89
CA PHE A 52 55.49 -10.57 1.38
C PHE A 52 54.62 -9.88 0.32
N VAL A 53 55.08 -9.82 -0.93
CA VAL A 53 54.31 -9.27 -2.06
C VAL A 53 53.06 -10.10 -2.33
N LEU A 54 53.17 -11.44 -2.36
CA LEU A 54 52.01 -12.33 -2.52
C LEU A 54 50.98 -12.13 -1.41
N CYS A 55 51.40 -12.06 -0.14
CA CYS A 55 50.53 -11.80 1.00
C CYS A 55 49.87 -10.42 0.91
N SER A 56 50.61 -9.38 0.52
CA SER A 56 50.09 -8.02 0.37
C SER A 56 49.06 -7.93 -0.76
N CYS A 57 49.31 -8.57 -1.90
CA CYS A 57 48.36 -8.67 -3.02
C CYS A 57 47.08 -9.41 -2.62
N GLY A 58 47.20 -10.53 -1.89
CA GLY A 58 46.05 -11.26 -1.36
C GLY A 58 45.20 -10.42 -0.41
N PHE A 59 45.84 -9.68 0.50
CA PHE A 59 45.17 -8.76 1.41
C PHE A 59 44.45 -7.62 0.67
N LEU A 60 45.08 -6.99 -0.31
CA LEU A 60 44.47 -5.93 -1.12
C LEU A 60 43.29 -6.45 -1.94
N TYR A 61 43.41 -7.66 -2.52
CA TYR A 61 42.32 -8.31 -3.23
C TYR A 61 41.11 -8.57 -2.33
N GLN A 62 41.33 -9.16 -1.15
CA GLN A 62 40.28 -9.40 -0.17
C GLN A 62 39.64 -8.09 0.31
N SER A 63 40.45 -7.07 0.61
CA SER A 63 39.99 -5.74 1.03
C SER A 63 39.16 -5.05 -0.06
N PHE A 64 39.58 -5.13 -1.33
CA PHE A 64 38.84 -4.58 -2.46
C PHE A 64 37.52 -5.33 -2.67
N SER A 65 37.50 -6.65 -2.49
CA SER A 65 36.29 -7.47 -2.56
C SER A 65 35.28 -7.08 -1.47
N PHE A 66 35.73 -6.91 -0.22
CA PHE A 66 34.90 -6.41 0.87
C PHE A 66 34.42 -4.99 0.63
N LEU A 67 35.29 -4.10 0.12
CA LEU A 67 34.90 -2.73 -0.20
C LEU A 67 33.85 -2.69 -1.33
N LYS A 68 33.96 -3.60 -2.31
CA LYS A 68 32.95 -3.77 -3.37
C LYS A 68 31.62 -4.25 -2.79
N LEU A 69 31.63 -5.22 -1.88
CA LEU A 69 30.42 -5.68 -1.17
C LEU A 69 29.81 -4.56 -0.33
N TYR A 70 30.62 -3.87 0.47
CA TYR A 70 30.18 -2.73 1.30
C TYR A 70 29.57 -1.61 0.46
N ARG A 71 30.21 -1.23 -0.65
CA ARG A 71 29.69 -0.22 -1.60
C ARG A 71 28.47 -0.68 -2.38
N SER A 72 28.18 -1.98 -2.42
CA SER A 72 26.96 -2.49 -3.04
C SER A 72 25.73 -2.38 -2.14
N TYR A 73 25.91 -2.01 -0.87
CA TYR A 73 24.84 -1.86 0.14
C TYR A 73 23.80 -2.99 0.07
N PRO A 74 24.22 -4.27 0.19
CA PRO A 74 23.27 -5.38 0.14
C PRO A 74 22.31 -5.26 1.33
N THR A 75 21.01 -5.25 1.05
CA THR A 75 19.97 -5.25 2.09
C THR A 75 19.49 -6.68 2.33
N LEU A 76 19.37 -7.06 3.60
CA LEU A 76 18.70 -8.29 4.00
C LEU A 76 17.25 -7.97 4.31
N VAL A 77 16.32 -8.80 3.84
CA VAL A 77 14.91 -8.72 4.20
C VAL A 77 14.70 -9.61 5.41
N ASP A 78 14.22 -9.06 6.51
CA ASP A 78 13.82 -9.83 7.68
C ASP A 78 12.30 -9.95 7.70
N ILE A 79 11.78 -11.17 7.79
CA ILE A 79 10.34 -11.45 7.77
C ILE A 79 9.94 -11.91 9.17
N HIS A 80 9.19 -11.06 9.86
CA HIS A 80 8.62 -11.38 11.16
C HIS A 80 7.12 -11.62 11.03
N ILE A 81 6.63 -12.70 11.62
CA ILE A 81 5.20 -13.04 11.65
C ILE A 81 4.70 -12.90 13.07
N ASP A 82 3.98 -11.82 13.33
CA ASP A 82 3.33 -11.55 14.61
C ASP A 82 1.87 -12.03 14.59
N ARG A 83 1.37 -12.51 15.73
CA ARG A 83 -0.04 -12.87 15.94
C ARG A 83 -0.63 -12.08 17.11
N PRO A 84 -0.89 -10.78 16.93
CA PRO A 84 -1.46 -9.97 17.99
C PRO A 84 -2.92 -10.34 18.23
N ASP A 85 -3.38 -10.34 19.49
CA ASP A 85 -4.81 -10.56 19.81
C ASP A 85 -5.69 -9.37 19.43
N ILE A 86 -5.09 -8.19 19.36
CA ILE A 86 -5.74 -6.90 19.13
C ILE A 86 -5.03 -6.20 17.97
N ILE A 87 -5.80 -5.69 17.02
CA ILE A 87 -5.32 -5.03 15.81
C ILE A 87 -6.06 -3.72 15.56
N PRO A 88 -5.42 -2.71 14.94
CA PRO A 88 -6.10 -1.49 14.55
C PRO A 88 -7.07 -1.78 13.40
N LEU A 89 -8.28 -1.22 13.48
CA LEU A 89 -9.26 -1.32 12.39
C LEU A 89 -8.74 -0.64 11.12
N PRO A 90 -8.86 -1.30 9.96
CA PRO A 90 -8.52 -0.68 8.69
C PRO A 90 -9.62 0.29 8.24
N SER A 91 -9.27 1.18 7.32
CA SER A 91 -10.24 1.99 6.59
C SER A 91 -10.73 1.25 5.35
N ILE A 92 -12.01 1.42 5.01
CA ILE A 92 -12.64 0.83 3.83
C ILE A 92 -13.09 1.95 2.90
N SER A 93 -12.46 2.06 1.73
CA SER A 93 -12.88 2.96 0.67
C SER A 93 -13.79 2.27 -0.34
N LEU A 94 -14.87 2.95 -0.71
CA LEU A 94 -15.94 2.48 -1.58
C LEU A 94 -16.19 3.50 -2.68
N CYS A 95 -16.39 3.04 -3.90
CA CYS A 95 -16.82 3.88 -5.02
C CYS A 95 -17.88 3.14 -5.84
N ASN A 96 -18.99 3.80 -6.16
CA ASN A 96 -19.93 3.31 -7.16
C ASN A 96 -19.35 3.59 -8.56
N LYS A 97 -19.43 2.66 -9.52
CA LYS A 97 -19.00 2.94 -10.91
C LYS A 97 -19.80 4.07 -11.54
N ASN A 98 -21.06 4.26 -11.13
CA ASN A 98 -21.86 5.39 -11.56
C ASN A 98 -21.29 6.71 -11.02
N ARG A 99 -20.78 7.56 -11.92
CA ARG A 99 -20.12 8.83 -11.55
C ARG A 99 -21.10 9.90 -11.11
N ILE A 100 -22.32 9.89 -11.66
CA ILE A 100 -23.30 10.97 -11.56
C ILE A 100 -24.68 10.38 -11.31
N ARG A 101 -25.40 10.91 -10.32
CA ARG A 101 -26.80 10.58 -10.07
C ARG A 101 -27.69 11.26 -11.11
N ARG A 102 -28.35 10.45 -11.93
CA ARG A 102 -29.23 10.89 -13.01
C ARG A 102 -30.32 11.83 -12.52
N ARG A 103 -30.97 11.51 -11.39
CA ARG A 103 -32.05 12.33 -10.83
C ARG A 103 -31.57 13.73 -10.46
N GLY A 104 -30.45 13.79 -9.73
CA GLY A 104 -29.84 15.06 -9.32
C GLY A 104 -29.45 15.93 -10.52
N PHE A 105 -28.88 15.31 -11.55
CA PHE A 105 -28.50 15.99 -12.78
C PHE A 105 -29.72 16.53 -13.55
N CYS A 106 -30.68 15.68 -13.91
CA CYS A 106 -31.83 16.10 -14.72
C CYS A 106 -32.77 17.08 -14.00
N THR A 107 -32.81 17.05 -12.66
CA THR A 107 -33.56 18.05 -11.89
C THR A 107 -32.89 19.42 -11.95
N SER A 108 -31.56 19.46 -11.95
CA SER A 108 -30.80 20.72 -11.91
C SER A 108 -30.58 21.32 -13.30
N VAL A 109 -30.49 20.48 -14.34
CA VAL A 109 -30.24 20.89 -15.73
C VAL A 109 -31.24 20.20 -16.67
N PRO A 110 -32.54 20.56 -16.59
CA PRO A 110 -33.59 19.84 -17.32
C PRO A 110 -33.48 19.95 -18.84
N SER A 111 -32.81 20.99 -19.36
CA SER A 111 -32.56 21.20 -20.80
C SER A 111 -31.65 20.15 -21.42
N GLU A 112 -30.79 19.52 -20.61
CA GLU A 112 -29.83 18.50 -21.05
C GLU A 112 -30.40 17.07 -20.90
N CYS A 113 -31.68 16.96 -20.54
CA CYS A 113 -32.39 15.70 -20.42
C CYS A 113 -33.61 15.65 -21.33
N LYS A 114 -33.81 14.49 -21.97
CA LYS A 114 -35.02 14.17 -22.71
C LYS A 114 -36.04 13.55 -21.76
N TRP A 115 -37.23 14.14 -21.72
CA TRP A 115 -38.33 13.70 -20.87
C TRP A 115 -39.26 12.78 -21.66
N PHE A 116 -39.77 11.75 -21.00
CA PHE A 116 -40.62 10.75 -21.61
C PHE A 116 -41.89 10.55 -20.78
N GLN A 117 -42.94 10.04 -21.41
CA GLN A 117 -44.06 9.45 -20.68
C GLN A 117 -43.60 8.17 -19.99
N ARG A 118 -44.17 7.85 -18.82
CA ARG A 118 -43.74 6.70 -18.00
C ARG A 118 -43.73 5.37 -18.76
N THR A 119 -44.78 5.10 -19.52
CA THR A 119 -44.90 3.86 -20.32
C THR A 119 -43.73 3.71 -21.29
N ILE A 120 -43.44 4.76 -22.06
CA ILE A 120 -42.33 4.80 -23.02
C ILE A 120 -40.98 4.74 -22.30
N TYR A 121 -40.84 5.45 -21.18
CA TYR A 121 -39.62 5.47 -20.38
C TYR A 121 -39.28 4.08 -19.87
N CYS A 122 -40.22 3.41 -19.21
CA CYS A 122 -39.98 2.08 -18.63
C CYS A 122 -39.81 0.99 -19.71
N LEU A 123 -40.44 1.13 -20.87
CA LEU A 123 -40.18 0.23 -22.01
C LEU A 123 -38.75 0.35 -22.53
N ARG A 124 -38.15 1.55 -22.48
CA ARG A 124 -36.79 1.81 -22.96
C ARG A 124 -35.71 1.62 -21.90
N TYR A 125 -36.03 1.92 -20.64
CA TYR A 125 -35.12 1.94 -19.50
C TYR A 125 -35.66 1.06 -18.38
N THR A 126 -35.89 -0.21 -18.68
CA THR A 126 -36.56 -1.18 -17.79
C THR A 126 -35.95 -1.24 -16.40
N GLN A 127 -34.62 -1.22 -16.30
CA GLN A 127 -33.87 -1.26 -15.04
C GLN A 127 -34.04 -0.01 -14.14
N ASN A 128 -34.56 1.10 -14.68
CA ASN A 128 -34.79 2.34 -13.93
C ASN A 128 -36.20 2.41 -13.34
N CYS A 129 -37.06 1.43 -13.66
CA CYS A 129 -38.43 1.37 -13.16
C CYS A 129 -38.56 0.22 -12.15
N LEU A 130 -38.65 0.57 -10.87
CA LEU A 130 -38.93 -0.40 -9.81
C LEU A 130 -40.44 -0.66 -9.71
N GLU A 131 -40.83 -1.89 -9.45
CA GLU A 131 -42.22 -2.24 -9.19
C GLU A 131 -42.73 -1.49 -7.94
N GLY A 132 -43.91 -0.88 -8.05
CA GLY A 132 -44.56 -0.16 -6.95
C GLY A 132 -44.18 1.32 -6.78
N GLN A 133 -43.26 1.88 -7.58
CA GLN A 133 -43.00 3.33 -7.54
C GLN A 133 -44.15 4.15 -8.13
N THR A 134 -44.42 5.33 -7.57
CA THR A 134 -45.40 6.28 -8.12
C THR A 134 -44.76 7.20 -9.16
N ASP A 135 -45.57 7.89 -9.96
CA ASP A 135 -45.07 8.86 -10.96
C ASP A 135 -44.28 10.02 -10.33
N GLN A 136 -44.50 10.29 -9.04
CA GLN A 136 -43.83 11.36 -8.30
C GLN A 136 -42.41 10.96 -7.87
N ASP A 137 -42.16 9.66 -7.72
CA ASP A 137 -40.88 9.14 -7.24
C ASP A 137 -39.86 8.99 -8.37
N VAL A 138 -40.33 8.81 -9.60
CA VAL A 138 -39.50 8.50 -10.77
C VAL A 138 -39.23 9.76 -11.58
N VAL A 139 -37.97 10.18 -11.65
CA VAL A 139 -37.57 11.17 -12.65
C VAL A 139 -37.58 10.51 -14.03
N LEU A 140 -38.46 10.96 -14.92
CA LEU A 140 -38.64 10.42 -16.28
C LEU A 140 -37.68 11.03 -17.32
N GLY A 141 -36.72 11.84 -16.87
CA GLY A 141 -35.68 12.44 -17.70
C GLY A 141 -34.48 11.52 -17.90
N ALA A 142 -34.05 11.30 -19.14
CA ALA A 142 -32.77 10.65 -19.46
C ALA A 142 -31.81 11.67 -20.10
N PRO A 143 -30.52 11.70 -19.74
CA PRO A 143 -29.54 12.58 -20.37
C PRO A 143 -29.48 12.37 -21.89
N ILE A 144 -29.31 13.46 -22.65
CA ILE A 144 -29.18 13.40 -24.10
C ILE A 144 -27.79 12.82 -24.46
N PRO A 145 -27.65 11.95 -25.49
CA PRO A 145 -26.36 11.34 -25.86
C PRO A 145 -25.18 12.33 -26.01
N ALA A 146 -25.42 13.54 -26.53
CA ALA A 146 -24.40 14.58 -26.69
C ALA A 146 -23.78 15.04 -25.35
N VAL A 147 -24.55 15.00 -24.26
CA VAL A 147 -24.11 15.38 -22.92
C VAL A 147 -23.04 14.44 -22.40
N HIS A 148 -23.10 13.14 -22.76
CA HIS A 148 -22.10 12.17 -22.34
C HIS A 148 -20.72 12.50 -22.91
N ALA A 149 -20.66 12.97 -24.16
CA ALA A 149 -19.39 13.33 -24.81
C ALA A 149 -18.78 14.61 -24.21
N ASN A 150 -19.62 15.60 -23.90
CA ASN A 150 -19.21 16.94 -23.47
C ASN A 150 -19.38 17.18 -21.97
N MET A 151 -19.53 16.11 -21.19
CA MET A 151 -19.79 16.21 -19.76
C MET A 151 -18.65 16.96 -19.05
N ASN A 152 -19.02 17.87 -18.14
CA ASN A 152 -18.06 18.57 -17.31
C ASN A 152 -17.33 17.58 -16.39
N ARG A 153 -16.00 17.51 -16.52
CA ARG A 153 -15.14 16.57 -15.79
C ARG A 153 -14.48 17.19 -14.57
N SER A 154 -14.96 18.35 -14.10
CA SER A 154 -14.41 19.00 -12.91
C SER A 154 -14.79 18.26 -11.63
N GLN A 155 -13.90 18.31 -10.64
CA GLN A 155 -14.15 17.69 -9.33
C GLN A 155 -15.37 18.31 -8.62
N GLY A 156 -15.58 19.62 -8.76
CA GLY A 156 -16.74 20.31 -8.18
C GLY A 156 -18.07 19.79 -8.74
N TYR A 157 -18.10 19.50 -10.03
CA TYR A 157 -19.27 18.95 -10.71
C TYR A 157 -19.62 17.54 -10.20
N VAL A 158 -18.61 16.67 -10.07
CA VAL A 158 -18.80 15.32 -9.51
C VAL A 158 -19.18 15.36 -8.02
N ARG A 159 -18.63 16.29 -7.23
CA ARG A 159 -19.07 16.48 -5.84
C ARG A 159 -20.54 16.85 -5.72
N LEU A 160 -21.05 17.67 -6.65
CA LEU A 160 -22.42 18.12 -6.65
C LEU A 160 -23.40 17.01 -7.07
N PHE A 161 -23.12 16.33 -8.19
CA PHE A 161 -24.05 15.37 -8.78
C PHE A 161 -23.73 13.90 -8.51
N GLY A 162 -22.55 13.57 -8.03
CA GLY A 162 -22.13 12.20 -7.74
C GLY A 162 -22.89 11.56 -6.57
N GLN A 163 -22.57 10.30 -6.30
CA GLN A 163 -23.17 9.51 -5.23
C GLN A 163 -22.89 10.17 -3.86
N ARG A 164 -23.89 10.14 -2.96
CA ARG A 164 -23.72 10.56 -1.55
C ARG A 164 -23.50 9.34 -0.65
N PRO A 165 -22.84 9.50 0.51
CA PRO A 165 -22.66 8.42 1.49
C PRO A 165 -23.97 7.74 1.89
N THR A 166 -24.99 8.52 2.19
CA THR A 166 -26.33 8.07 2.62
C THR A 166 -27.05 7.24 1.58
N ASP A 167 -26.72 7.44 0.30
CA ASP A 167 -27.38 6.75 -0.81
C ASP A 167 -26.67 5.42 -1.11
N LEU A 168 -25.37 5.30 -0.79
CA LEU A 168 -24.60 4.09 -1.09
C LEU A 168 -24.58 3.10 0.08
N ILE A 169 -24.45 3.61 1.30
CA ILE A 169 -24.26 2.80 2.51
C ILE A 169 -25.60 2.77 3.25
N GLN A 170 -26.26 1.61 3.24
CA GLN A 170 -27.52 1.41 3.95
C GLN A 170 -27.27 1.12 5.44
N ASP A 171 -26.28 0.28 5.73
CA ASP A 171 -25.92 -0.11 7.09
C ASP A 171 -24.42 -0.43 7.17
N CYS A 172 -23.79 -0.11 8.30
CA CYS A 172 -22.40 -0.43 8.57
C CYS A 172 -22.19 -0.67 10.06
N MET A 173 -21.84 -1.90 10.41
CA MET A 173 -21.70 -2.35 11.78
C MET A 173 -20.36 -3.06 11.98
N VAL A 174 -19.66 -2.75 13.07
CA VAL A 174 -18.49 -3.48 13.56
C VAL A 174 -18.95 -4.42 14.66
N LYS A 175 -18.71 -5.72 14.50
CA LYS A 175 -19.02 -6.77 15.46
C LYS A 175 -17.75 -7.15 16.21
N ALA A 176 -17.63 -6.71 17.46
CA ALA A 176 -16.54 -7.04 18.37
C ALA A 176 -17.12 -7.40 19.75
N GLY A 177 -17.78 -8.56 19.83
CA GLY A 177 -18.63 -8.93 20.96
C GLY A 177 -19.98 -8.21 20.95
N VAL A 178 -19.97 -6.88 20.81
CA VAL A 178 -21.15 -6.02 20.63
C VAL A 178 -21.14 -5.42 19.22
N PHE A 179 -22.32 -5.24 18.63
CA PHE A 179 -22.48 -4.53 17.37
C PHE A 179 -22.44 -3.02 17.61
N THR A 180 -21.48 -2.33 16.97
CA THR A 180 -21.34 -0.88 17.03
C THR A 180 -21.42 -0.28 15.62
N PRO A 181 -22.09 0.87 15.43
CA PRO A 181 -22.15 1.49 14.11
C PRO A 181 -20.76 2.00 13.71
N CYS A 182 -20.45 1.91 12.41
CA CYS A 182 -19.22 2.46 11.85
C CYS A 182 -19.16 3.99 12.06
N LYS A 183 -17.94 4.52 12.20
CA LYS A 183 -17.68 5.95 12.43
C LYS A 183 -16.72 6.49 11.35
N ASN A 184 -16.48 7.80 11.41
CA ASN A 184 -15.47 8.50 10.60
C ASN A 184 -15.64 8.30 9.09
N TYR A 185 -16.74 8.81 8.56
CA TYR A 185 -17.00 8.82 7.12
C TYR A 185 -16.29 10.01 6.46
N VAL A 186 -15.54 9.75 5.39
CA VAL A 186 -14.81 10.75 4.62
C VAL A 186 -15.20 10.63 3.15
N SER A 187 -15.77 11.69 2.57
CA SER A 187 -16.01 11.75 1.12
C SER A 187 -14.78 12.32 0.42
N PHE A 188 -14.37 11.66 -0.67
CA PHE A 188 -13.25 12.09 -1.50
C PHE A 188 -13.53 11.83 -2.97
N VAL A 189 -12.71 12.41 -3.85
CA VAL A 189 -12.82 12.22 -5.30
C VAL A 189 -11.65 11.38 -5.77
N ALA A 190 -11.93 10.29 -6.48
CA ALA A 190 -10.91 9.42 -7.06
C ALA A 190 -11.11 9.26 -8.57
N PRO A 191 -10.03 9.31 -9.38
CA PRO A 191 -10.15 9.05 -10.81
C PRO A 191 -10.33 7.55 -11.08
N ASP A 192 -11.20 7.21 -12.01
CA ASP A 192 -11.35 5.84 -12.49
C ASP A 192 -10.23 5.44 -13.49
N ASN A 193 -10.42 4.30 -14.15
CA ASN A 193 -9.46 3.75 -15.12
C ASN A 193 -9.29 4.63 -16.36
N ASP A 194 -10.31 5.42 -16.71
CA ASP A 194 -10.26 6.36 -17.84
C ASP A 194 -9.76 7.74 -17.40
N GLY A 195 -9.44 7.92 -16.11
CA GLY A 195 -9.00 9.17 -15.52
C GLY A 195 -10.12 10.13 -15.15
N TYR A 196 -11.38 9.70 -15.20
CA TYR A 196 -12.52 10.56 -14.85
C TYR A 196 -12.76 10.57 -13.34
N PRO A 197 -13.00 11.75 -12.74
CA PRO A 197 -13.25 11.85 -11.31
C PRO A 197 -14.58 11.18 -10.95
N ASN A 198 -14.59 10.54 -9.78
CA ASN A 198 -15.75 9.87 -9.22
C ASN A 198 -15.82 10.12 -7.69
N ASN A 199 -17.03 10.23 -7.14
CA ASN A 199 -17.22 10.38 -5.70
C ASN A 199 -17.08 9.02 -5.01
N CYS A 200 -16.22 9.00 -4.01
CA CYS A 200 -15.91 7.83 -3.20
C CYS A 200 -16.08 8.16 -1.72
N ILE A 201 -16.25 7.13 -0.90
CA ILE A 201 -16.48 7.23 0.53
C ILE A 201 -15.51 6.30 1.24
N ALA A 202 -14.74 6.81 2.19
CA ALA A 202 -13.94 6.02 3.11
C ALA A 202 -14.65 5.93 4.47
N ILE A 203 -14.73 4.72 5.01
CA ILE A 203 -15.35 4.40 6.31
C ILE A 203 -14.22 4.05 7.29
N GLN A 204 -14.35 4.45 8.56
CA GLN A 204 -13.30 4.34 9.57
C GLN A 204 -11.99 5.05 9.15
N SER A 205 -12.10 6.10 8.34
CA SER A 205 -10.93 6.82 7.84
C SER A 205 -10.53 7.94 8.79
N LEU A 206 -9.24 7.97 9.12
CA LEU A 206 -8.57 9.03 9.86
C LEU A 206 -7.77 9.95 8.92
N TRP A 207 -8.13 9.98 7.64
CA TRP A 207 -7.50 10.87 6.69
C TRP A 207 -7.64 12.34 7.11
N GLY A 208 -6.53 13.07 7.10
CA GLY A 208 -6.46 14.45 7.59
C GLY A 208 -6.40 14.58 9.12
N LYS A 209 -6.34 13.47 9.87
CA LYS A 209 -6.28 13.46 11.34
C LYS A 209 -5.09 12.61 11.83
N PRO A 210 -3.84 13.07 11.63
CA PRO A 210 -2.65 12.27 11.94
C PRO A 210 -2.45 12.00 13.44
N ASP A 211 -2.99 12.87 14.31
CA ASP A 211 -2.82 12.77 15.76
C ASP A 211 -3.83 11.83 16.43
N ILE A 212 -4.79 11.29 15.67
CA ILE A 212 -5.79 10.35 16.17
C ILE A 212 -5.34 8.94 15.85
N GLU A 213 -5.33 8.06 16.84
CA GLU A 213 -5.03 6.64 16.63
C GLU A 213 -6.28 5.86 16.16
N PRO A 214 -6.11 4.84 15.30
CA PRO A 214 -7.19 3.96 14.90
C PRO A 214 -7.76 3.20 16.09
N GLN A 215 -9.05 2.92 16.04
CA GLN A 215 -9.72 2.07 17.02
C GLN A 215 -9.15 0.66 16.93
N ASN A 216 -8.70 0.13 18.06
CA ASN A 216 -8.19 -1.23 18.18
C ASN A 216 -9.32 -2.21 18.47
N GLU A 217 -9.34 -3.34 17.78
CA GLU A 217 -10.35 -4.38 17.90
C GLU A 217 -9.70 -5.76 17.97
N PRO A 218 -10.36 -6.76 18.59
CA PRO A 218 -9.85 -8.12 18.58
C PRO A 218 -9.80 -8.67 17.15
N VAL A 219 -8.87 -9.58 16.86
CA VAL A 219 -8.76 -10.25 15.54
C VAL A 219 -10.03 -11.02 15.18
N THR A 220 -10.88 -11.36 16.15
CA THR A 220 -12.19 -11.98 15.87
C THR A 220 -13.25 -11.00 15.35
N SER A 221 -12.93 -9.71 15.21
CA SER A 221 -13.87 -8.69 14.79
C SER A 221 -14.27 -8.80 13.32
N GLN A 222 -15.50 -8.39 13.03
CA GLN A 222 -16.08 -8.41 11.69
C GLN A 222 -16.76 -7.09 11.37
N ILE A 223 -16.53 -6.54 10.18
CA ILE A 223 -17.26 -5.37 9.67
C ILE A 223 -18.33 -5.87 8.69
N SER A 224 -19.59 -5.67 9.03
CA SER A 224 -20.71 -5.91 8.13
C SER A 224 -21.13 -4.60 7.47
N LEU A 225 -21.07 -4.57 6.14
CA LEU A 225 -21.42 -3.43 5.32
C LEU A 225 -22.54 -3.85 4.37
N LYS A 226 -23.69 -3.20 4.51
CA LYS A 226 -24.82 -3.33 3.58
C LYS A 226 -24.85 -2.11 2.67
N MET A 227 -24.74 -2.36 1.37
CA MET A 227 -24.70 -1.30 0.37
C MET A 227 -25.77 -1.52 -0.69
N THR A 228 -26.31 -0.41 -1.18
CA THR A 228 -27.34 -0.40 -2.23
C THR A 228 -26.77 0.32 -3.43
N ILE A 229 -26.75 -0.37 -4.58
CA ILE A 229 -26.45 0.26 -5.86
C ILE A 229 -27.80 0.63 -6.45
N HIS A 230 -28.00 1.92 -6.72
CA HIS A 230 -29.25 2.45 -7.28
C HIS A 230 -29.20 2.45 -8.81
N PRO A 231 -29.64 1.39 -9.52
CA PRO A 231 -29.62 1.35 -10.98
C PRO A 231 -30.42 2.49 -11.62
N GLU A 232 -31.50 2.91 -10.96
CA GLU A 232 -32.36 4.01 -11.40
C GLU A 232 -31.64 5.37 -11.42
N GLU A 233 -30.54 5.49 -10.69
CA GLU A 233 -29.68 6.68 -10.64
C GLU A 233 -28.54 6.63 -11.64
N ASN A 234 -28.38 5.55 -12.42
CA ASN A 234 -27.31 5.46 -13.41
C ASN A 234 -27.44 6.54 -14.47
N PHE A 235 -26.36 7.29 -14.67
CA PHE A 235 -26.31 8.31 -15.70
C PHE A 235 -26.40 7.70 -17.10
N ASN A 236 -25.65 6.62 -17.33
CA ASN A 236 -25.72 5.82 -18.55
C ASN A 236 -26.39 4.48 -18.24
N TYR A 237 -27.49 4.21 -18.94
CA TYR A 237 -28.28 3.01 -18.73
C TYR A 237 -27.58 1.75 -19.27
N PHE A 238 -26.65 1.85 -20.21
CA PHE A 238 -25.91 0.66 -20.65
C PHE A 238 -24.73 0.30 -19.74
N ASP A 239 -24.41 1.15 -18.75
CA ASP A 239 -23.28 0.89 -17.88
C ASP A 239 -23.57 -0.24 -16.90
N SER A 240 -22.56 -1.07 -16.69
CA SER A 240 -22.60 -2.15 -15.72
C SER A 240 -22.71 -1.60 -14.29
N LEU A 241 -23.62 -2.17 -13.52
CA LEU A 241 -23.82 -1.90 -12.11
C LEU A 241 -22.69 -2.54 -11.30
N LEU A 242 -21.67 -1.75 -10.98
CA LEU A 242 -20.49 -2.21 -10.25
C LEU A 242 -20.16 -1.25 -9.12
N ALA A 243 -19.73 -1.80 -7.99
CA ALA A 243 -19.07 -1.05 -6.94
C ALA A 243 -17.63 -1.53 -6.81
N HIS A 244 -16.73 -0.67 -6.36
CA HIS A 244 -15.35 -1.00 -6.08
C HIS A 244 -15.05 -0.74 -4.61
N ILE A 245 -14.34 -1.67 -3.99
CA ILE A 245 -13.93 -1.61 -2.59
C ILE A 245 -12.43 -1.77 -2.43
N LEU A 246 -11.82 -1.00 -1.54
CA LEU A 246 -10.43 -1.12 -1.15
C LEU A 246 -10.31 -1.02 0.36
N VAL A 247 -9.62 -1.97 0.98
CA VAL A 247 -9.24 -1.91 2.40
C VAL A 247 -7.82 -1.35 2.47
N HIS A 248 -7.59 -0.36 3.32
CA HIS A 248 -6.29 0.30 3.42
C HIS A 248 -6.05 0.84 4.83
N ASP A 249 -4.85 1.36 5.08
CA ASP A 249 -4.48 1.96 6.37
C ASP A 249 -5.39 3.15 6.71
N ALA A 250 -5.75 3.30 8.00
CA ALA A 250 -6.72 4.28 8.46
C ALA A 250 -6.33 5.74 8.15
N HIS A 251 -5.03 6.06 8.14
CA HIS A 251 -4.52 7.41 7.87
C HIS A 251 -4.26 7.68 6.40
N SER A 252 -4.34 6.64 5.56
CA SER A 252 -4.18 6.73 4.11
C SER A 252 -5.53 6.79 3.40
N ILE A 253 -5.53 7.24 2.15
CA ILE A 253 -6.64 7.03 1.22
C ILE A 253 -6.06 6.35 -0.01
N GLY A 254 -6.59 5.18 -0.33
CA GLY A 254 -6.33 4.50 -1.60
C GLY A 254 -7.42 4.78 -2.62
N ASN A 255 -7.20 4.38 -3.88
CA ASN A 255 -8.17 4.53 -4.96
C ASN A 255 -8.87 3.19 -5.27
N PRO A 256 -10.13 2.96 -4.83
CA PRO A 256 -10.82 1.70 -5.07
C PRO A 256 -11.04 1.36 -6.54
N MET A 257 -11.14 2.36 -7.41
CA MET A 257 -11.40 2.13 -8.83
C MET A 257 -10.18 1.51 -9.55
N LYS A 258 -8.97 1.79 -9.06
CA LYS A 258 -7.70 1.31 -9.63
C LYS A 258 -7.12 0.11 -8.91
N GLU A 259 -7.15 0.14 -7.58
CA GLU A 259 -6.46 -0.84 -6.72
C GLU A 259 -7.44 -1.81 -6.04
N GLY A 260 -8.73 -1.47 -6.05
CA GLY A 260 -9.76 -2.19 -5.33
C GLY A 260 -10.34 -3.39 -6.07
N ILE A 261 -11.24 -4.07 -5.37
CA ILE A 261 -11.96 -5.25 -5.85
C ILE A 261 -13.33 -4.82 -6.36
N THR A 262 -13.73 -5.33 -7.52
CA THR A 262 -15.06 -5.08 -8.07
C THR A 262 -16.12 -6.01 -7.46
N LEU A 263 -17.21 -5.43 -7.00
CA LEU A 263 -18.41 -6.05 -6.45
C LEU A 263 -19.58 -5.88 -7.42
N LYS A 264 -20.39 -6.93 -7.56
CA LYS A 264 -21.65 -6.93 -8.33
C LYS A 264 -22.84 -6.85 -7.35
N PRO A 265 -23.95 -6.19 -7.73
CA PRO A 265 -25.19 -6.18 -6.94
C PRO A 265 -25.75 -7.60 -6.74
N GLY A 266 -26.59 -7.79 -5.72
CA GLY A 266 -27.31 -9.06 -5.45
C GLY A 266 -26.44 -10.17 -4.84
N LYS A 267 -25.15 -9.90 -4.58
CA LYS A 267 -24.20 -10.89 -4.07
C LYS A 267 -23.76 -10.59 -2.64
N SER A 268 -23.42 -11.67 -1.93
CA SER A 268 -22.78 -11.60 -0.63
C SER A 268 -21.30 -11.89 -0.78
N TYR A 269 -20.46 -11.07 -0.16
CA TYR A 269 -19.00 -11.18 -0.24
C TYR A 269 -18.41 -11.33 1.16
N ASN A 270 -17.57 -12.35 1.35
CA ASN A 270 -16.77 -12.52 2.56
C ASN A 270 -15.31 -12.19 2.24
N LEU A 271 -14.76 -11.17 2.89
CA LEU A 271 -13.38 -10.74 2.71
C LEU A 271 -12.58 -11.07 3.98
N PHE A 272 -11.41 -11.70 3.81
CA PHE A 272 -10.47 -11.99 4.88
C PHE A 272 -9.22 -11.15 4.67
N VAL A 273 -8.81 -10.39 5.69
CA VAL A 273 -7.70 -9.44 5.58
C VAL A 273 -6.59 -9.82 6.54
N THR A 274 -5.36 -9.80 6.02
CA THR A 274 -4.13 -9.94 6.78
C THR A 274 -3.35 -8.64 6.68
N GLU A 275 -2.93 -8.08 7.82
CA GLU A 275 -2.06 -6.92 7.83
C GLU A 275 -0.61 -7.33 7.50
N GLN A 276 0.05 -6.57 6.63
CA GLN A 276 1.46 -6.75 6.32
C GLN A 276 2.20 -5.44 6.55
N LEU A 277 3.07 -5.37 7.55
CA LEU A 277 3.88 -4.16 7.80
C LEU A 277 5.20 -4.22 7.03
N HIS A 278 5.36 -3.32 6.06
CA HIS A 278 6.60 -3.20 5.29
C HIS A 278 7.46 -2.06 5.86
N ARG A 279 8.64 -2.38 6.39
CA ARG A 279 9.64 -1.37 6.78
C ARG A 279 10.73 -1.31 5.73
N GLN A 280 10.88 -0.17 5.09
CA GLN A 280 11.95 0.07 4.12
C GLN A 280 12.97 1.03 4.72
N LEU A 281 14.24 0.63 4.71
CA LEU A 281 15.34 1.53 5.06
C LEU A 281 15.50 2.54 3.93
N CYS A 282 15.21 3.81 4.20
CA CYS A 282 15.55 4.89 3.27
C CYS A 282 17.05 5.14 3.34
N GLU A 283 17.72 5.06 2.18
CA GLU A 283 19.13 5.46 2.06
C GLU A 283 19.25 6.93 2.46
N THR A 284 19.96 7.21 3.56
CA THR A 284 20.41 8.58 3.88
C THR A 284 21.50 8.95 2.88
N ARG A 285 21.12 9.31 1.65
CA ARG A 285 22.03 10.02 0.77
C ARG A 285 22.42 11.30 1.49
N SER A 286 23.73 11.45 1.70
CA SER A 286 24.39 12.68 2.15
C SER A 286 23.61 13.89 1.64
N PHE A 287 22.93 14.56 2.57
CA PHE A 287 22.32 15.85 2.31
C PHE A 287 23.47 16.79 1.91
N HIS A 288 23.68 16.99 0.62
CA HIS A 288 24.28 18.22 0.14
C HIS A 288 23.28 19.32 0.49
N PHE A 289 23.41 19.86 1.72
CA PHE A 289 22.88 21.16 2.07
C PHE A 289 23.57 22.15 1.12
N THR A 290 22.94 22.45 -0.01
CA THR A 290 23.18 23.73 -0.68
C THR A 290 22.79 24.79 0.33
N ARG A 291 23.81 25.40 0.92
CA ARG A 291 23.74 26.53 1.83
C ARG A 291 23.08 27.70 1.06
N TYR A 292 21.75 27.71 0.97
CA TYR A 292 21.02 28.91 0.57
C TYR A 292 21.33 29.97 1.62
N GLY A 293 22.12 30.95 1.20
CA GLY A 293 22.59 32.04 2.04
C GLY A 293 21.42 32.73 2.72
N ALA A 294 21.51 32.84 4.04
CA ALA A 294 20.65 33.67 4.85
C ALA A 294 20.83 35.15 4.44
N GLY A 295 19.98 35.63 3.52
CA GLY A 295 19.80 37.05 3.25
C GLY A 295 18.98 37.71 4.35
N ARG A 296 19.58 38.68 5.03
CA ARG A 296 18.98 39.48 6.12
C ARG A 296 17.81 40.36 5.66
N ARG A 297 16.68 40.20 6.38
CA ARG A 297 15.74 41.20 6.94
C ARG A 297 15.23 42.34 6.04
N ARG A 298 13.89 42.44 5.94
CA ARG A 298 13.11 43.53 6.58
C ARG A 298 11.77 42.99 7.09
N ALA A 299 11.40 43.48 8.27
CA ALA A 299 10.25 43.08 9.05
C ALA A 299 8.95 43.68 8.50
N ALA A 300 7.90 42.85 8.43
CA ALA A 300 6.53 43.31 8.52
C ALA A 300 5.76 42.31 9.38
N VAL A 301 5.16 42.84 10.44
CA VAL A 301 4.38 42.16 11.45
C VAL A 301 2.99 41.84 10.90
N ARG A 302 2.62 40.56 10.88
CA ARG A 302 1.25 40.06 11.15
C ARG A 302 1.27 38.53 11.27
N SER A 303 1.01 38.04 12.48
CA SER A 303 0.43 36.70 12.71
C SER A 303 -1.06 36.77 12.31
N PRO A 304 -1.74 35.69 11.85
CA PRO A 304 -1.86 34.45 12.63
C PRO A 304 -1.99 33.15 11.80
N SER A 305 -1.10 32.18 12.02
CA SER A 305 -1.35 30.73 11.89
C SER A 305 -0.01 30.00 11.89
N LEU A 306 0.30 29.30 12.97
CA LEU A 306 1.43 28.38 12.98
C LEU A 306 0.98 27.06 12.34
N GLU A 307 0.68 27.11 11.04
CA GLU A 307 0.74 25.93 10.19
C GLU A 307 2.20 25.52 10.15
N ARG A 308 2.53 24.45 10.87
CA ARG A 308 3.81 23.76 10.70
C ARG A 308 3.77 23.12 9.32
N ILE A 309 4.12 23.90 8.30
CA ILE A 309 4.37 23.43 6.95
C ILE A 309 5.53 22.43 7.06
N ILE A 310 5.19 21.16 7.26
CA ILE A 310 6.01 20.08 6.74
C ILE A 310 5.89 20.27 5.24
N GLU A 311 6.85 20.98 4.65
CA GLU A 311 7.03 21.07 3.21
C GLU A 311 7.31 19.63 2.74
N ARG A 312 6.23 18.88 2.50
CA ARG A 312 6.28 17.67 1.71
C ARG A 312 6.63 18.14 0.32
N LEU A 313 7.93 18.15 0.07
CA LEU A 313 8.57 17.92 -1.21
C LEU A 313 7.53 17.44 -2.26
N PRO A 314 7.19 18.23 -3.31
CA PRO A 314 6.18 17.87 -4.30
C PRO A 314 6.51 16.58 -5.06
N ASN A 315 5.54 15.67 -5.10
CA ASN A 315 5.57 14.47 -5.96
C ASN A 315 5.84 14.89 -7.44
N PRO A 316 6.78 14.29 -8.19
CA PRO A 316 7.55 13.08 -7.92
C PRO A 316 9.05 13.34 -7.76
N TYR A 317 9.64 12.85 -6.66
CA TYR A 317 11.08 12.61 -6.64
C TYR A 317 11.32 11.28 -7.30
N ARG A 318 12.24 11.26 -8.27
CA ARG A 318 12.90 10.02 -8.68
C ARG A 318 13.75 9.53 -7.50
N THR A 319 13.13 8.84 -6.56
CA THR A 319 13.85 8.00 -5.63
C THR A 319 14.34 6.81 -6.45
N ASN A 320 15.66 6.65 -6.60
CA ASN A 320 16.25 5.46 -7.23
C ASN A 320 16.13 4.23 -6.28
N CYS A 321 15.00 4.12 -5.58
CA CYS A 321 14.71 3.01 -4.67
C CYS A 321 14.37 1.80 -5.52
N THR A 322 15.13 0.73 -5.35
CA THR A 322 14.78 -0.58 -5.90
C THR A 322 13.59 -1.13 -5.12
N ASP A 323 12.53 -1.53 -5.82
CA ASP A 323 11.42 -2.26 -5.23
C ASP A 323 11.84 -3.71 -5.00
N TYR A 324 12.38 -3.97 -3.81
CA TYR A 324 12.84 -5.30 -3.41
C TYR A 324 11.71 -6.34 -3.38
N LEU A 325 10.45 -5.91 -3.22
CA LEU A 325 9.30 -6.81 -3.23
C LEU A 325 9.00 -7.28 -4.66
N MET A 326 9.00 -6.35 -5.62
CA MET A 326 8.88 -6.67 -7.04
C MET A 326 10.02 -7.58 -7.49
N LEU A 327 11.26 -7.30 -7.06
CA LEU A 327 12.44 -8.11 -7.37
C LEU A 327 12.36 -9.52 -6.75
N TRP A 328 11.93 -9.63 -5.48
CA TRP A 328 11.73 -10.92 -4.80
C TRP A 328 10.67 -11.77 -5.49
N LYS A 329 9.54 -11.16 -5.91
CA LYS A 329 8.48 -11.83 -6.69
C LYS A 329 8.98 -12.28 -8.07
N GLN A 330 9.74 -11.43 -8.77
CA GLN A 330 10.38 -11.79 -10.05
C GLN A 330 11.38 -12.94 -9.92
N ASN A 331 12.04 -13.05 -8.76
CA ASN A 331 12.99 -14.12 -8.45
C ASN A 331 12.32 -15.39 -7.87
N GLY A 332 11.00 -15.54 -8.01
CA GLY A 332 10.29 -16.74 -7.57
C GLY A 332 10.29 -16.94 -6.05
N GLY A 333 10.46 -15.88 -5.26
CA GLY A 333 10.50 -15.95 -3.80
C GLY A 333 11.87 -16.24 -3.19
N HIS A 334 12.95 -16.19 -3.98
CA HIS A 334 14.31 -16.42 -3.49
C HIS A 334 15.09 -15.10 -3.31
N GLY A 335 15.61 -14.87 -2.10
CA GLY A 335 16.50 -13.76 -1.74
C GLY A 335 17.46 -14.16 -0.60
N PRO A 336 18.59 -13.47 -0.41
CA PRO A 336 19.56 -13.82 0.63
C PRO A 336 18.98 -13.46 2.01
N LEU A 337 18.50 -14.47 2.72
CA LEU A 337 18.11 -14.39 4.13
C LEU A 337 19.33 -14.80 4.97
N THR A 338 19.86 -13.90 5.79
CA THR A 338 20.69 -14.30 6.93
C THR A 338 20.22 -13.57 8.18
N GLU A 339 20.07 -14.34 9.25
CA GLU A 339 19.63 -13.96 10.57
C GLU A 339 20.74 -13.13 11.28
N LYS A 340 20.36 -11.96 11.81
CA LYS A 340 21.12 -10.94 12.59
C LYS A 340 21.56 -9.68 11.81
N PHE A 341 20.97 -8.53 12.16
CA PHE A 341 21.61 -7.38 12.86
C PHE A 341 20.60 -6.23 13.08
N ALA A 342 20.89 -5.37 14.05
CA ALA A 342 19.97 -4.51 14.77
C ALA A 342 19.50 -3.20 14.08
N VAL A 343 18.27 -2.85 14.45
CA VAL A 343 17.51 -1.58 14.45
C VAL A 343 18.28 -0.28 14.15
N ILE A 344 17.87 0.41 13.09
CA ILE A 344 18.04 1.87 12.89
C ILE A 344 16.66 2.51 12.75
N LYS A 345 16.49 3.68 13.39
CA LYS A 345 15.22 4.35 13.67
C LYS A 345 14.46 4.78 12.40
N ASP A 346 13.18 4.46 12.41
CA ASP A 346 12.17 4.42 11.34
C ASP A 346 11.87 5.75 10.63
N ILE A 347 11.62 5.64 9.32
CA ILE A 347 10.50 6.32 8.66
C ILE A 347 9.61 5.21 8.11
N SER A 348 8.75 4.64 8.97
CA SER A 348 7.85 3.56 8.58
C SER A 348 6.75 4.10 7.68
N LYS A 349 6.66 3.61 6.44
CA LYS A 349 5.42 3.71 5.66
C LYS A 349 4.62 2.43 5.88
N ARG A 350 3.52 2.53 6.62
CA ARG A 350 2.60 1.41 6.82
C ARG A 350 1.82 1.21 5.52
N TRP A 351 2.07 0.10 4.84
CA TRP A 351 1.32 -0.31 3.67
C TRP A 351 0.55 -1.56 4.02
N ILE A 352 -0.76 -1.46 4.21
CA ILE A 352 -1.61 -2.65 4.25
C ILE A 352 -1.67 -3.18 2.81
N SER A 353 -0.72 -4.06 2.46
CA SER A 353 -0.83 -4.86 1.26
C SER A 353 -1.89 -5.92 1.54
N ILE A 354 -3.12 -5.68 1.06
CA ILE A 354 -4.02 -6.79 0.78
C ILE A 354 -3.38 -7.52 -0.39
N GLU A 355 -2.54 -8.51 -0.12
CA GLU A 355 -2.30 -9.48 -1.18
C GLU A 355 -3.68 -10.05 -1.55
N ASN A 356 -4.04 -9.89 -2.82
CA ASN A 356 -5.30 -10.29 -3.43
C ASN A 356 -5.52 -11.82 -3.40
N ASN A 357 -5.11 -12.51 -2.33
CA ASN A 357 -5.67 -13.77 -1.88
C ASN A 357 -7.07 -13.58 -1.28
N VAL A 358 -7.85 -12.67 -1.86
CA VAL A 358 -9.30 -12.69 -1.74
C VAL A 358 -9.78 -13.93 -2.49
N ARG A 359 -9.80 -15.06 -1.77
CA ARG A 359 -10.61 -16.21 -2.19
C ARG A 359 -12.05 -15.74 -2.09
N LYS A 360 -12.60 -15.31 -3.23
CA LYS A 360 -14.02 -15.02 -3.40
C LYS A 360 -14.78 -16.32 -3.17
N TYR A 361 -15.14 -16.60 -1.92
CA TYR A 361 -16.17 -17.58 -1.64
C TYR A 361 -17.50 -16.94 -1.97
N GLN A 362 -17.94 -17.14 -3.20
CA GLN A 362 -19.30 -16.82 -3.60
C GLN A 362 -20.19 -17.94 -3.07
N SER A 363 -20.76 -17.77 -1.88
CA SER A 363 -21.77 -18.71 -1.41
C SER A 363 -23.01 -18.56 -2.30
N SER A 364 -23.32 -19.57 -3.11
CA SER A 364 -24.64 -19.72 -3.75
C SER A 364 -25.63 -20.15 -2.66
N ALA A 365 -25.96 -19.24 -1.75
CA ALA A 365 -27.07 -19.45 -0.84
C ALA A 365 -28.34 -19.03 -1.61
N ASP A 366 -28.83 -19.95 -2.44
CA ASP A 366 -30.14 -19.90 -3.06
C ASP A 366 -31.23 -19.97 -1.97
N THR A 367 -32.41 -19.37 -2.22
CA THR A 367 -33.64 -19.36 -1.38
C THR A 367 -33.80 -18.35 -0.23
N ALA A 368 -33.36 -17.10 -0.41
CA ALA A 368 -34.01 -15.97 0.25
C ALA A 368 -34.37 -14.91 -0.79
N ILE A 369 -35.58 -14.32 -0.68
CA ILE A 369 -36.08 -13.24 -1.53
C ILE A 369 -35.13 -12.04 -1.39
N ARG A 370 -34.08 -12.00 -2.21
CA ARG A 370 -33.09 -10.93 -2.21
C ARG A 370 -33.56 -9.83 -3.13
N LEU A 371 -33.56 -8.60 -2.62
CA LEU A 371 -33.71 -7.42 -3.46
C LEU A 371 -32.55 -7.40 -4.47
N PRO A 372 -32.81 -7.31 -5.79
CA PRO A 372 -31.81 -7.49 -6.83
C PRO A 372 -30.66 -6.46 -6.78
N ASN A 373 -30.87 -5.34 -6.09
CA ASN A 373 -29.99 -4.17 -6.10
C ASN A 373 -29.12 -4.04 -4.83
N THR A 374 -29.30 -4.92 -3.86
CA THR A 374 -28.59 -4.87 -2.59
C THR A 374 -27.43 -5.86 -2.57
N SER A 375 -26.24 -5.40 -2.16
CA SER A 375 -25.12 -6.28 -1.87
C SER A 375 -24.75 -6.21 -0.39
N ILE A 376 -24.40 -7.37 0.15
CA ILE A 376 -23.97 -7.50 1.55
C ILE A 376 -22.51 -7.91 1.54
N LEU A 377 -21.68 -7.13 2.22
CA LEU A 377 -20.28 -7.42 2.39
C LEU A 377 -20.03 -7.70 3.87
N ASN A 378 -19.48 -8.87 4.17
CA ASN A 378 -18.94 -9.17 5.48
C ASN A 378 -17.42 -9.23 5.36
N LEU A 379 -16.74 -8.27 5.96
CA LEU A 379 -15.30 -8.27 6.12
C LEU A 379 -15.00 -8.93 7.47
N SER A 380 -14.36 -10.10 7.46
CA SER A 380 -13.88 -10.73 8.68
C SER A 380 -12.38 -10.48 8.77
N ILE A 381 -11.92 -9.89 9.88
CA ILE A 381 -10.48 -9.72 10.09
C ILE A 381 -9.90 -11.00 10.73
N ALA A 382 -10.32 -12.18 10.26
CA ALA A 382 -9.90 -13.43 10.88
C ALA A 382 -8.52 -13.85 10.36
N ASP A 383 -7.63 -14.22 11.29
CA ASP A 383 -6.41 -14.94 10.97
C ASP A 383 -6.76 -16.32 10.42
N LYS A 384 -6.54 -16.51 9.12
CA LYS A 384 -6.84 -17.77 8.43
C LYS A 384 -5.92 -18.90 8.91
N ALA A 385 -4.82 -18.58 9.59
CA ALA A 385 -3.87 -19.56 10.09
C ALA A 385 -4.50 -20.55 11.08
N LYS A 386 -5.55 -20.17 11.81
CA LYS A 386 -6.21 -21.09 12.75
C LYS A 386 -7.00 -22.22 12.04
N TYR A 387 -7.40 -22.03 10.78
CA TYR A 387 -8.20 -23.01 10.03
C TYR A 387 -7.37 -23.94 9.12
N LEU A 388 -6.07 -23.70 8.97
CA LEU A 388 -5.21 -24.53 8.12
C LEU A 388 -4.41 -25.59 8.90
N PHE A 389 -4.44 -25.55 10.24
CA PHE A 389 -3.71 -26.49 11.09
C PHE A 389 -4.60 -27.38 11.98
N ASP A 390 -5.92 -27.22 11.90
CA ASP A 390 -6.88 -28.18 12.46
C ASP A 390 -7.39 -29.09 11.34
N GLU A 391 -6.53 -29.97 10.81
CA GLU A 391 -7.02 -31.22 10.22
C GLU A 391 -7.37 -32.18 11.37
N PRO A 392 -8.53 -32.85 11.33
CA PRO A 392 -8.89 -33.83 12.35
C PRO A 392 -7.93 -35.02 12.25
N ASN A 393 -7.24 -35.32 13.36
CA ASN A 393 -6.58 -36.62 13.58
C ASN A 393 -7.60 -37.77 13.55
#